data_AF-A0A348XMQ9-F1
#
_entry.id   AF-A0A348XMQ9-F1
#
_cell.length_a   1.000
_cell.length_b   1.000
_cell.length_c   1.000
_cell.angle_alpha   90.00
_cell.angle_beta   90.00
_cell.angle_gamma   90.00
#
_symmetry.space_group_name_H-M   'P 1'
#
loop_
_entity.id
_entity.type
_entity.pdbx_description
1 polymer ?
#
loop_
_entity_poly.entity_id
_entity_poly.type
_entity_poly.pdbx_seq_one_letter_code
_entity_poly.pdbx_strand_id
1 'polypeptide(L)'
;MSPRLLVFLLALACLATVGCAHRPGHRHAGIKHPPRKVAMIAKLPSGHRVVHVKGRRYFVHKGVYYAAKGPRGYTVVKKPLH
;
A
#
# COMPACT_ATOMS: atom_id res chain seq x y z
N MET A 1 35.68 45.56 31.00
CA MET A 1 34.98 44.74 29.98
C MET A 1 34.60 45.63 28.81
N SER A 2 35.16 45.38 27.63
CA SER A 2 34.95 46.21 26.44
C SER A 2 33.61 45.85 25.75
N PRO A 3 32.81 46.84 25.30
CA PRO A 3 31.49 46.61 24.69
C PRO A 3 31.56 45.75 23.43
N ARG A 4 32.72 45.71 22.77
CA ARG A 4 33.01 44.86 21.60
C ARG A 4 32.98 43.36 21.92
N LEU A 5 33.35 42.98 23.14
CA LEU A 5 33.38 41.57 23.59
C LEU A 5 31.97 41.06 23.90
N LEU A 6 31.10 41.92 24.44
CA LEU A 6 29.70 41.60 24.72
C LEU A 6 28.91 41.33 23.43
N VAL A 7 29.11 42.16 22.40
CA VAL A 7 28.46 42.00 21.09
C VAL A 7 28.90 40.70 20.41
N PHE A 8 30.19 40.35 20.52
CA PHE A 8 30.71 39.10 19.98
C PHE A 8 30.11 37.87 20.66
N LEU A 9 29.98 37.89 21.99
CA LEU A 9 29.38 36.80 22.76
C LEU A 9 27.88 36.65 22.46
N LEU A 10 27.15 37.75 22.31
CA LEU A 10 25.74 37.73 21.92
C LEU A 10 25.54 37.18 20.49
N ALA A 11 26.41 37.52 19.55
CA ALA A 11 26.37 37.00 18.18
C ALA A 11 26.61 35.48 18.13
N LEU A 12 27.61 34.98 18.88
CA LEU A 12 27.91 33.55 18.98
C LEU A 12 26.75 32.74 19.60
N ALA A 13 26.08 33.29 20.62
CA ALA A 13 24.91 32.66 21.22
C ALA A 13 23.72 32.56 20.24
N CYS A 14 23.55 33.57 19.36
CA CYS A 14 22.47 33.59 18.36
C CYS A 14 22.67 32.54 17.25
N LEU A 15 23.91 32.28 16.83
CA LEU A 15 24.19 31.24 15.83
C LEU A 15 23.93 29.82 16.36
N ALA A 16 24.12 29.59 17.66
CA ALA A 16 23.91 28.29 18.28
C ALA A 16 22.42 27.88 18.38
N THR A 17 21.49 28.84 18.48
CA THR A 17 20.05 28.55 18.62
C THR A 17 19.36 28.28 17.28
N VAL A 18 19.84 28.87 16.19
CA VAL A 18 19.29 28.67 14.84
C VAL A 18 19.64 27.28 14.29
N GLY A 19 20.73 26.66 14.76
CA GLY A 19 21.20 25.35 14.28
C GLY A 19 20.41 24.13 14.80
N CYS A 20 19.68 24.23 15.92
CA CYS A 20 19.07 23.05 16.56
C CYS A 20 17.60 22.79 16.15
N ALA A 21 16.99 23.64 15.32
CA ALA A 21 15.55 23.58 15.04
C ALA A 21 15.13 22.77 13.80
N HIS A 22 16.05 22.16 13.04
CA HIS A 22 15.65 21.28 11.93
C HIS A 22 15.40 19.86 12.41
N ARG A 23 14.19 19.63 12.91
CA ARG A 23 13.65 18.28 13.17
C ARG A 23 13.75 17.45 11.87
N PRO A 24 14.37 16.25 11.87
CA PRO A 24 14.22 15.32 10.76
C PRO A 24 12.78 14.79 10.79
N GLY A 25 11.89 15.53 10.14
CA GLY A 25 10.51 15.16 9.93
C GLY A 25 10.39 14.14 8.80
N HIS A 26 9.52 13.16 9.01
CA HIS A 26 8.97 12.24 8.01
C HIS A 26 9.82 11.02 7.65
N ARG A 27 9.92 10.12 8.63
CA ARG A 27 9.91 8.67 8.34
C ARG A 27 8.67 8.36 7.53
N HIS A 28 8.81 8.20 6.21
CA HIS A 28 7.79 7.52 5.41
C HIS A 28 7.89 6.04 5.77
N ALA A 29 7.08 5.64 6.77
CA ALA A 29 6.82 4.24 7.02
C ALA A 29 6.31 3.66 5.70
N GLY A 30 7.17 2.87 5.04
CA GLY A 30 6.83 2.27 3.76
C GLY A 30 5.51 1.54 3.89
N ILE A 31 4.55 1.91 3.04
CA ILE A 31 3.29 1.18 2.91
C ILE A 31 3.69 -0.23 2.47
N LYS A 32 3.71 -1.17 3.42
CA LYS A 32 3.81 -2.59 3.13
C LYS A 32 2.49 -2.97 2.48
N HIS A 33 2.39 -2.78 1.17
CA HIS A 33 1.28 -3.32 0.39
C HIS A 33 1.22 -4.83 0.68
N PRO A 34 0.09 -5.38 1.17
CA PRO A 34 -0.05 -6.81 1.33
C PRO A 34 0.21 -7.47 -0.03
N PRO A 35 0.85 -8.65 -0.08
CA PRO A 35 1.19 -9.29 -1.34
C PRO A 35 -0.10 -9.48 -2.15
N ARG A 36 -0.22 -8.75 -3.26
CA ARG A 36 -1.31 -8.90 -4.22
C ARG A 36 -1.08 -10.17 -5.03
N LYS A 37 -1.08 -11.33 -4.36
CA LYS A 37 -0.91 -12.63 -4.99
C LYS A 37 -1.90 -13.63 -4.41
N VAL A 38 -3.11 -13.58 -4.95
CA VAL A 38 -3.79 -14.80 -5.40
C VAL A 38 -4.56 -14.46 -6.68
N ALA A 39 -3.82 -14.37 -7.78
CA ALA A 39 -4.43 -14.34 -9.12
C ALA A 39 -5.02 -15.72 -9.48
N MET A 40 -4.55 -16.79 -8.82
CA MET A 40 -4.91 -18.16 -9.12
C MET A 40 -5.04 -18.96 -7.83
N ILE A 41 -6.10 -19.76 -7.73
CA ILE A 41 -6.39 -20.64 -6.60
C ILE A 41 -6.59 -22.06 -7.11
N ALA A 42 -6.09 -23.05 -6.38
CA ALA A 42 -6.22 -24.46 -6.77
C ALA A 42 -7.67 -24.97 -6.60
N LYS A 43 -8.36 -24.50 -5.56
CA LYS A 43 -9.74 -24.92 -5.21
C LYS A 43 -10.61 -23.70 -4.96
N LEU A 44 -11.86 -23.76 -5.37
CA LEU A 44 -12.85 -22.72 -5.08
C LEU A 44 -13.24 -22.73 -3.59
N PRO A 45 -13.54 -21.56 -3.01
CA PRO A 45 -14.17 -21.50 -1.70
C PRO A 45 -15.50 -22.27 -1.67
N SER A 46 -15.82 -22.85 -0.51
CA SER A 46 -17.12 -23.45 -0.25
C SER A 46 -18.23 -22.40 -0.37
N GLY A 47 -19.37 -22.78 -0.93
CA GLY A 47 -20.50 -21.85 -1.12
C GLY A 47 -20.36 -20.90 -2.30
N HIS A 48 -19.48 -21.19 -3.25
CA HIS A 48 -19.47 -20.48 -4.53
C HIS A 48 -20.76 -20.77 -5.32
N ARG A 49 -21.17 -19.80 -6.15
CA ARG A 49 -22.28 -19.94 -7.11
C ARG A 49 -21.73 -20.01 -8.53
N VAL A 50 -22.41 -20.72 -9.41
CA VAL A 50 -22.05 -20.80 -10.83
C VAL A 50 -22.93 -19.82 -11.61
N VAL A 51 -22.32 -19.01 -12.47
CA VAL A 51 -23.00 -18.04 -13.33
C VAL A 51 -22.58 -18.30 -14.77
N HIS A 52 -23.55 -18.31 -15.68
CA HIS A 52 -23.30 -18.42 -17.11
C HIS A 52 -23.42 -17.03 -17.74
N VAL A 53 -22.35 -16.55 -18.36
CA VAL A 53 -22.33 -15.27 -19.07
C VAL A 53 -21.79 -15.50 -20.47
N LYS A 54 -22.58 -15.18 -21.49
CA LYS A 54 -22.22 -15.36 -22.92
C LYS A 54 -21.74 -16.78 -23.23
N GLY A 55 -22.45 -17.79 -22.70
CA GLY A 55 -22.10 -19.21 -22.88
C GLY A 55 -20.87 -19.69 -22.10
N ARG A 56 -20.24 -18.84 -21.28
CA ARG A 56 -19.08 -19.18 -20.46
C ARG A 56 -19.46 -19.32 -18.98
N ARG A 57 -18.91 -20.35 -18.34
CA ARG A 57 -19.06 -20.60 -16.91
C ARG A 57 -18.10 -19.77 -16.08
N TYR A 58 -18.64 -19.04 -15.12
CA TYR A 58 -17.93 -18.32 -14.08
C TYR A 58 -18.38 -18.79 -12.71
N PHE A 59 -17.51 -18.69 -11.72
CA PHE A 59 -17.82 -19.02 -10.33
C PHE A 59 -17.73 -17.74 -9.51
N VAL A 60 -18.69 -17.49 -8.63
CA VAL A 60 -18.74 -16.28 -7.82
C VAL A 60 -18.82 -16.63 -6.33
N HIS A 61 -18.00 -15.99 -5.52
CA HIS A 61 -18.01 -16.14 -4.08
C HIS A 61 -17.74 -14.79 -3.42
N LYS A 62 -18.68 -14.33 -2.57
CA LYS A 62 -18.62 -13.01 -1.88
C LYS A 62 -18.30 -11.83 -2.82
N GLY A 63 -18.86 -11.84 -4.04
CA GLY A 63 -18.64 -10.79 -5.05
C GLY A 63 -17.36 -10.92 -5.88
N VAL A 64 -16.51 -11.91 -5.59
CA VAL A 64 -15.31 -12.21 -6.39
C VAL A 64 -15.65 -13.23 -7.47
N TYR A 65 -15.25 -12.95 -8.71
CA TYR A 65 -15.50 -13.83 -9.86
C TYR A 65 -14.24 -14.64 -10.19
N TYR A 66 -14.46 -15.90 -10.55
CA TYR A 66 -13.42 -16.86 -10.88
C TYR A 66 -13.74 -17.53 -12.21
N ALA A 67 -12.71 -17.77 -13.02
CA ALA A 67 -12.77 -18.55 -14.25
C ALA A 67 -11.91 -19.81 -14.11
N ALA A 68 -12.39 -20.94 -14.63
CA ALA A 68 -11.59 -22.17 -14.67
C ALA A 68 -10.41 -22.00 -15.64
N LYS A 69 -9.21 -22.41 -15.20
CA LYS A 69 -7.97 -22.41 -15.99
C LYS A 69 -7.42 -23.83 -16.11
N GLY A 70 -8.27 -24.75 -16.59
CA GLY A 70 -7.96 -26.16 -16.79
C GLY A 70 -7.52 -26.86 -15.49
N PRO A 71 -6.56 -27.80 -15.54
CA PRO A 71 -6.13 -28.55 -14.35
C PRO A 71 -5.37 -27.68 -13.33
N ARG A 72 -4.99 -26.47 -13.73
CA ARG A 72 -4.21 -25.57 -12.87
C ARG A 72 -5.08 -24.89 -11.78
N GLY A 73 -6.42 -24.95 -11.92
CA GLY A 73 -7.36 -24.40 -10.93
C GLY A 73 -8.18 -23.24 -11.49
N TYR A 74 -8.35 -22.18 -10.69
CA TYR A 74 -9.25 -21.07 -10.97
C TYR A 74 -8.51 -19.74 -10.89
N THR A 75 -8.82 -18.81 -11.80
CA THR A 75 -8.24 -17.47 -11.84
C THR A 75 -9.27 -16.42 -11.46
N VAL A 76 -8.88 -15.46 -10.63
CA VAL A 76 -9.74 -14.32 -10.29
C VAL A 76 -9.88 -13.42 -11.52
N VAL A 77 -11.11 -13.15 -11.94
CA VAL A 77 -11.43 -12.32 -13.10
C VAL A 77 -12.24 -11.11 -12.68
N LYS A 78 -12.24 -10.07 -13.52
CA LYS A 78 -13.20 -8.97 -13.39
C LYS A 78 -14.62 -9.52 -13.56
N LYS A 79 -15.60 -8.84 -12.96
CA LYS A 79 -17.01 -9.14 -13.14
C LYS A 79 -17.32 -9.24 -14.66
N PRO A 80 -17.89 -10.35 -15.13
CA PRO A 80 -18.31 -10.46 -16.52
C PRO A 80 -19.38 -9.41 -16.83
N LEU A 81 -19.27 -8.78 -18.00
CA LEU A 81 -20.33 -7.93 -18.51
C LEU A 81 -21.44 -8.83 -19.03
N HIS A 82 -22.67 -8.61 -18.53
CA HIS A 82 -23.87 -9.30 -18.98
C HIS A 82 -24.24 -8.82 -20.39
#